data_AF-A0A7S4MB56-F1
#
_entry.id   AF-A0A7S4MB56-F1
#
_cell.length_a   1.000
_cell.length_b   1.000
_cell.length_c   1.000
_cell.angle_alpha   90.00
_cell.angle_beta   90.00
_cell.angle_gamma   90.00
#
_symmetry.space_group_name_H-M   'P 1'
#
loop_
_entity.id
_entity.type
_entity.pdbx_description
1 polymer ?
#
loop_
_entity_poly.entity_id
_entity_poly.type
_entity_poly.pdbx_seq_one_letter_code
_entity_poly.pdbx_strand_id
1 'polypeptide(L)'
;RGLAEVLVERFDVYEKSYDIRVVIGKSQTPEEIAENVIAAINSQKKAHYHSTRGMDNNRPFHHTLVSGLAKDKGLYLPESFIPFNGMKELQRLLHLPYTDICSRVLEKFPTVVPWRLHEAATDAYASFTHPEVAPVVPIGDNKFVLETFHGPTASFKDLS
;
A
#
# COMPACT_ATOMS: atom_id res chain seq x y z
N ARG A 1 4.71 0.34 -35.87
CA ARG A 1 4.62 0.66 -34.43
C ARG A 1 5.71 -0.10 -33.72
N GLY A 2 6.61 0.60 -33.03
CA GLY A 2 7.70 -0.02 -32.28
C GLY A 2 7.21 -0.64 -30.97
N LEU A 3 7.95 -1.59 -30.41
CA LEU A 3 7.60 -2.22 -29.11
C LEU A 3 7.43 -1.18 -27.99
N ALA A 4 8.26 -0.13 -28.00
CA ALA A 4 8.17 0.97 -27.03
C ALA A 4 6.83 1.73 -27.11
N GLU A 5 6.31 2.02 -28.31
CA GLU A 5 5.02 2.70 -28.48
C GLU A 5 3.86 1.82 -27.97
N VAL A 6 3.92 0.51 -28.24
CA VAL A 6 2.92 -0.44 -27.75
C VAL A 6 2.94 -0.54 -26.23
N LEU A 7 4.13 -0.49 -25.61
CA LEU A 7 4.26 -0.52 -24.16
C LEU A 7 3.74 0.76 -23.50
N VAL A 8 3.96 1.93 -24.12
CA VAL A 8 3.42 3.20 -23.63
C VAL A 8 1.89 3.23 -23.75
N GLU A 9 1.33 2.84 -24.90
CA GLU A 9 -0.14 2.77 -25.08
C GLU A 9 -0.80 1.79 -24.11
N ARG A 10 -0.13 0.67 -23.80
CA ARG A 10 -0.64 -0.35 -22.89
C ARG A 10 -0.25 -0.12 -21.43
N PHE A 11 0.52 0.93 -21.13
CA PHE A 11 1.00 1.21 -19.78
C PHE A 11 -0.18 1.34 -18.81
N ASP A 12 -1.19 2.13 -19.17
CA ASP A 12 -2.41 2.30 -18.37
C ASP A 12 -3.18 0.99 -18.16
N VAL A 13 -3.18 0.09 -19.14
CA VAL A 13 -3.85 -1.21 -19.02
C VAL A 13 -3.10 -2.10 -18.03
N TYR A 14 -1.77 -2.15 -18.12
CA TYR A 14 -0.93 -2.91 -17.19
C TYR A 14 -0.94 -2.31 -15.78
N GLU A 15 -1.02 -0.98 -15.65
CA GLU A 15 -1.18 -0.28 -14.37
C GLU A 15 -2.56 -0.42 -13.75
N LYS A 16 -3.59 -0.82 -14.52
CA LYS A 16 -4.96 -1.04 -14.00
C LYS A 16 -5.30 -2.52 -13.78
N SER A 17 -4.66 -3.44 -14.49
CA SER A 17 -5.00 -4.88 -14.46
C SER A 17 -3.78 -5.72 -14.12
N TYR A 18 -3.39 -5.73 -12.84
CA TYR A 18 -2.22 -6.45 -12.35
C TYR A 18 -2.52 -7.12 -11.02
N ASP A 19 -2.07 -8.37 -10.90
CA ASP A 19 -2.20 -9.17 -9.68
C ASP A 19 -1.02 -8.94 -8.72
N ILE A 20 0.15 -8.59 -9.26
CA ILE A 20 1.41 -8.37 -8.52
C ILE A 20 2.21 -7.26 -9.21
N ARG A 21 2.75 -6.30 -8.45
CA ARG A 21 3.74 -5.34 -8.96
C ARG A 21 5.15 -5.85 -8.73
N VAL A 22 5.98 -5.80 -9.77
CA VAL A 22 7.41 -6.09 -9.68
C VAL A 22 8.17 -4.82 -10.00
N VAL A 23 9.01 -4.39 -9.07
CA VAL A 23 9.79 -3.16 -9.22
C VAL A 23 11.06 -3.46 -10.03
N ILE A 24 11.15 -2.86 -11.22
CA ILE A 24 12.31 -2.99 -12.10
C ILE A 24 13.10 -1.66 -12.12
N GLY A 25 14.43 -1.75 -12.09
CA GLY A 25 15.37 -0.64 -12.24
C GLY A 25 15.82 -0.44 -13.69
N LYS A 26 16.22 0.78 -14.06
CA LYS A 26 16.62 1.14 -15.44
C LYS A 26 17.82 0.36 -16.01
N SER A 27 18.63 -0.27 -15.16
CA SER A 27 19.87 -0.96 -15.55
C SER A 27 19.97 -2.37 -14.99
N GLN A 28 18.83 -3.01 -14.71
CA GLN A 28 18.82 -4.38 -14.20
C GLN A 28 19.02 -5.41 -15.31
N THR A 29 19.76 -6.47 -15.01
CA THR A 29 19.90 -7.59 -15.94
C THR A 29 18.62 -8.44 -15.97
N PRO A 30 18.39 -9.24 -17.03
CA PRO A 30 17.27 -10.17 -17.09
C PRO A 30 17.21 -11.12 -15.88
N GLU A 31 18.36 -11.55 -15.36
CA GLU A 31 18.48 -12.41 -14.18
C GLU A 31 18.01 -11.69 -12.91
N GLU A 32 18.46 -10.46 -12.69
CA GLU A 32 18.01 -9.63 -11.57
C GLU A 32 16.50 -9.36 -11.64
N ILE A 33 15.96 -9.15 -12.85
CA ILE A 33 14.50 -9.01 -13.04
C ILE A 33 13.79 -10.30 -12.67
N ALA A 34 14.28 -11.47 -13.13
CA ALA A 34 13.68 -12.76 -12.80
C ALA A 34 13.70 -13.03 -11.28
N GLU A 35 14.79 -12.69 -10.60
CA GLU A 35 14.88 -12.77 -9.14
C GLU A 35 13.84 -11.88 -8.45
N ASN A 36 13.65 -10.63 -8.90
CA ASN A 36 12.64 -9.74 -8.36
C ASN A 36 11.21 -10.27 -8.57
N VAL A 37 10.93 -10.88 -9.73
CA VAL A 37 9.63 -11.53 -10.01
C VAL A 37 9.41 -12.70 -9.06
N ILE A 38 10.40 -13.59 -8.91
CA ILE A 38 10.33 -14.73 -8.02
C ILE A 38 10.16 -14.28 -6.56
N ALA A 39 10.88 -13.25 -6.14
CA ALA A 39 10.75 -12.65 -4.81
C ALA A 39 9.33 -12.10 -4.58
N ALA A 40 8.77 -11.37 -5.55
CA ALA A 40 7.42 -10.82 -5.47
C ALA A 40 6.33 -11.91 -5.43
N ILE A 41 6.49 -12.99 -6.19
CA ILE A 41 5.58 -14.15 -6.14
C ILE A 41 5.69 -14.84 -4.78
N ASN A 42 6.90 -15.01 -4.25
CA ASN A 42 7.10 -15.66 -2.96
C ASN A 42 6.62 -14.80 -1.78
N SER A 43 6.68 -13.47 -1.88
CA SER A 43 6.16 -12.56 -0.85
C SER A 43 4.64 -12.52 -0.79
N GLN A 44 3.94 -13.01 -1.81
CA GLN A 44 2.48 -13.25 -1.76
C GLN A 44 2.10 -14.41 -0.81
N LYS A 45 3.08 -15.12 -0.21
CA LYS A 45 2.79 -16.11 0.84
C LYS A 45 2.05 -15.44 2.00
N LYS A 46 0.88 -16.02 2.32
CA LYS A 46 -0.08 -15.59 3.35
C LYS A 46 0.63 -15.10 4.62
N ALA A 47 0.65 -13.78 4.84
CA ALA A 47 0.96 -13.26 6.16
C ALA A 47 -0.22 -13.60 7.07
N HIS A 48 0.04 -14.40 8.09
CA HIS A 48 -0.95 -14.67 9.13
C HIS A 48 -0.76 -13.69 10.27
N TYR A 49 -1.78 -13.62 11.11
CA TYR A 49 -1.89 -12.71 12.23
C TYR A 49 -2.07 -13.50 13.50
N HIS A 50 -1.55 -12.93 14.58
CA HIS A 50 -1.67 -13.47 15.92
C HIS A 50 -2.23 -12.44 16.88
N SER A 51 -2.89 -12.90 17.93
CA SER A 51 -3.32 -12.05 19.02
C SER A 51 -2.12 -11.62 19.85
N THR A 52 -2.10 -10.36 20.29
CA THR A 52 -1.16 -9.85 21.30
C THR A 52 -1.22 -10.60 22.64
N ARG A 53 -2.26 -11.41 22.87
CA ARG A 53 -2.41 -12.28 24.05
C ARG A 53 -2.16 -13.76 23.78
N GLY A 54 -1.84 -14.11 22.53
CA GLY A 54 -1.33 -15.42 22.13
C GLY A 54 -2.33 -16.57 22.04
N MET A 55 -3.62 -16.36 22.35
CA MET A 55 -4.62 -17.45 22.35
C MET A 55 -5.37 -17.56 21.02
N ASP A 56 -5.07 -16.70 20.05
CA ASP A 56 -5.72 -16.67 18.75
C ASP A 56 -4.73 -16.33 17.63
N ASN A 57 -4.11 -17.37 17.07
CA ASN A 57 -2.97 -17.27 16.15
C ASN A 57 -3.31 -17.81 14.76
N ASN A 58 -2.38 -17.65 13.81
CA ASN A 58 -2.49 -18.17 12.45
C ASN A 58 -3.79 -17.73 11.74
N ARG A 59 -4.21 -16.47 11.94
CA ARG A 59 -5.41 -15.90 11.31
C ARG A 59 -5.08 -15.21 10.00
N PRO A 60 -5.84 -15.44 8.92
CA PRO A 60 -5.66 -14.68 7.69
C PRO A 60 -6.17 -13.24 7.88
N PHE A 61 -5.64 -12.29 7.10
CA PHE A 61 -5.97 -10.86 7.21
C PHE A 61 -7.48 -10.55 7.13
N HIS A 62 -8.22 -11.16 6.20
CA HIS A 62 -9.67 -10.92 6.11
C HIS A 62 -10.43 -11.30 7.40
N HIS A 63 -9.95 -12.31 8.14
CA HIS A 63 -10.54 -12.68 9.42
C HIS A 63 -10.31 -11.58 10.45
N THR A 64 -9.11 -10.99 10.50
CA THR A 64 -8.77 -9.94 11.47
C THR A 64 -9.54 -8.66 11.18
N LEU A 65 -9.71 -8.31 9.90
CA LEU A 65 -10.52 -7.16 9.47
C LEU A 65 -11.97 -7.26 9.94
N VAL A 66 -12.61 -8.41 9.74
CA VAL A 66 -14.03 -8.62 10.10
C VAL A 66 -14.22 -8.75 11.61
N SER A 67 -13.27 -9.38 12.31
CA SER A 67 -13.40 -9.64 13.74
C SER A 67 -13.15 -8.40 14.60
N GLY A 68 -12.30 -7.48 14.14
CA GLY A 68 -11.84 -6.30 14.90
C GLY A 68 -10.92 -6.67 16.07
N LEU A 69 -11.42 -7.44 17.04
CA LEU A 69 -10.67 -7.98 18.18
C LEU A 69 -10.45 -9.48 18.04
N ALA A 70 -9.35 -9.96 18.62
CA ALA A 70 -9.11 -11.39 18.77
C ALA A 70 -10.06 -12.02 19.79
N LYS A 71 -10.24 -13.35 19.74
CA LYS A 71 -11.13 -14.08 20.65
C LYS A 71 -10.83 -13.88 22.14
N ASP A 72 -9.56 -13.66 22.45
CA ASP A 72 -9.05 -13.38 23.80
C ASP A 72 -9.08 -11.88 24.16
N LYS A 73 -9.76 -11.07 23.36
CA LYS A 73 -9.86 -9.60 23.46
C LYS A 73 -8.49 -8.90 23.31
N GLY A 74 -7.50 -9.57 22.73
CA GLY A 74 -6.27 -8.96 22.25
C GLY A 74 -6.45 -8.26 20.90
N LEU A 75 -5.39 -7.63 20.42
CA LEU A 75 -5.31 -7.04 19.08
C LEU A 75 -4.62 -8.01 18.13
N TYR A 76 -5.00 -8.01 16.86
CA TYR A 76 -4.27 -8.77 15.86
C TYR A 76 -3.04 -7.99 15.36
N LEU A 77 -1.90 -8.67 15.34
CA LEU A 77 -0.66 -8.20 14.70
C LEU A 77 -0.21 -9.21 13.65
N PRO A 78 0.45 -8.78 12.57
CA PRO A 78 1.04 -9.71 11.61
C PRO A 78 2.15 -10.52 12.31
N GLU A 79 2.29 -11.80 11.95
CA GLU A 79 3.31 -12.70 12.50
C GLU A 79 4.75 -12.25 12.18
N SER A 80 4.92 -11.54 11.06
CA SER A 80 6.18 -10.93 10.67
C SER A 80 6.00 -9.45 10.40
N PHE A 81 7.04 -8.67 10.68
CA PHE A 81 7.12 -7.30 10.20
C PHE A 81 6.93 -7.26 8.66
N ILE A 82 6.30 -6.20 8.16
CA ILE A 82 6.04 -6.01 6.73
C ILE A 82 7.01 -4.90 6.24
N PRO A 83 8.23 -5.25 5.80
CA PRO A 83 9.22 -4.25 5.44
C PRO A 83 8.99 -3.66 4.04
N PHE A 84 9.51 -2.45 3.86
CA PHE A 84 9.93 -1.97 2.55
C PHE A 84 11.30 -2.57 2.19
N ASN A 85 11.50 -2.88 0.92
CA ASN A 85 12.71 -3.48 0.34
C ASN A 85 13.87 -2.46 0.21
N GLY A 86 13.87 -1.41 1.02
CA GLY A 86 14.92 -0.37 1.08
C GLY A 86 14.53 0.98 0.47
N MET A 87 15.48 1.93 0.52
CA MET A 87 15.25 3.34 0.16
C MET A 87 14.75 3.56 -1.27
N LYS A 88 15.18 2.72 -2.23
CA LYS A 88 14.75 2.82 -3.63
C LYS A 88 13.25 2.57 -3.79
N GLU A 89 12.63 1.78 -2.91
CA GLU A 89 11.18 1.57 -2.93
C GLU A 89 10.46 2.82 -2.40
N LEU A 90 10.90 3.35 -1.27
CA LEU A 90 10.33 4.57 -0.67
C LEU A 90 10.44 5.79 -1.59
N GLN A 91 11.58 5.96 -2.26
CA GLN A 91 11.81 7.06 -3.21
C GLN A 91 10.81 7.06 -4.37
N ARG A 92 10.29 5.89 -4.78
CA ARG A 92 9.28 5.81 -5.85
C ARG A 92 7.91 6.28 -5.40
N LEU A 93 7.65 6.38 -4.10
CA LEU A 93 6.39 6.86 -3.55
C LEU A 93 6.32 8.39 -3.52
N LEU A 94 7.45 9.09 -3.48
CA LEU A 94 7.54 10.53 -3.24
C LEU A 94 6.79 11.42 -4.26
N HIS A 95 6.54 10.90 -5.46
CA HIS A 95 5.91 11.64 -6.55
C HIS A 95 4.51 11.14 -6.89
N LEU A 96 3.99 10.20 -6.09
CA LEU A 96 2.69 9.60 -6.34
C LEU A 96 1.59 10.41 -5.63
N PRO A 97 0.40 10.50 -6.23
CA PRO A 97 -0.82 10.93 -5.52
C PRO A 97 -1.05 10.15 -4.23
N TYR A 98 -1.76 10.75 -3.27
CA TYR A 98 -2.04 10.12 -1.97
C TYR A 98 -2.70 8.75 -2.09
N THR A 99 -3.68 8.61 -2.99
CA THR A 99 -4.40 7.37 -3.27
C THR A 99 -3.46 6.27 -3.78
N ASP A 100 -2.50 6.63 -4.63
CA ASP A 100 -1.47 5.72 -5.11
C ASP A 100 -0.52 5.31 -4.00
N ILE A 101 -0.02 6.25 -3.20
CA ILE A 101 0.83 5.94 -2.03
C ILE A 101 0.10 4.97 -1.10
N CYS A 102 -1.16 5.28 -0.75
CA CYS A 102 -1.98 4.45 0.11
C CYS A 102 -2.09 3.03 -0.44
N SER A 103 -2.38 2.90 -1.74
CA SER A 103 -2.46 1.61 -2.41
C SER A 103 -1.15 0.85 -2.35
N ARG A 104 0.00 1.47 -2.69
CA ARG A 104 1.31 0.81 -2.65
C ARG A 104 1.72 0.36 -1.25
N VAL A 105 1.34 1.12 -0.22
CA VAL A 105 1.60 0.76 1.19
C VAL A 105 0.73 -0.42 1.60
N LEU A 106 -0.57 -0.39 1.27
CA LEU A 106 -1.52 -1.43 1.62
C LEU A 106 -1.35 -2.72 0.80
N GLU A 107 -0.79 -2.66 -0.42
CA GLU A 107 -0.41 -3.83 -1.24
C GLU A 107 0.57 -4.77 -0.51
N LYS A 108 1.31 -4.26 0.48
CA LYS A 108 2.21 -5.10 1.29
C LYS A 108 1.48 -5.96 2.32
N PHE A 109 0.21 -5.67 2.60
CA PHE A 109 -0.63 -6.51 3.45
C PHE A 109 -1.26 -7.61 2.58
N PRO A 110 -1.29 -8.87 3.05
CA PRO A 110 -1.68 -9.99 2.22
C PRO A 110 -3.17 -9.90 1.84
N THR A 111 -3.53 -10.53 0.71
CA THR A 111 -4.91 -10.79 0.25
C THR A 111 -5.70 -9.62 -0.34
N VAL A 112 -5.04 -8.52 -0.71
CA VAL A 112 -5.70 -7.44 -1.45
C VAL A 112 -5.21 -7.43 -2.89
N VAL A 113 -6.14 -7.52 -3.84
CA VAL A 113 -5.81 -7.40 -5.26
C VAL A 113 -5.46 -5.93 -5.55
N PRO A 114 -4.25 -5.63 -6.04
CA PRO A 114 -3.76 -4.26 -6.10
C PRO A 114 -4.65 -3.26 -6.85
N TRP A 115 -5.26 -3.65 -7.97
CA TRP A 115 -6.15 -2.75 -8.71
C TRP A 115 -7.43 -2.40 -7.93
N ARG A 116 -8.01 -3.35 -7.20
CA ARG A 116 -9.18 -3.10 -6.33
C ARG A 116 -8.82 -2.19 -5.16
N LEU A 117 -7.60 -2.26 -4.68
CA LEU A 117 -7.10 -1.40 -3.62
C LEU A 117 -6.98 0.06 -4.08
N HIS A 118 -6.52 0.28 -5.32
CA HIS A 118 -6.49 1.60 -5.92
C HIS A 118 -7.89 2.20 -6.11
N GLU A 119 -8.85 1.40 -6.58
CA GLU A 119 -10.26 1.83 -6.64
C GLU A 119 -10.79 2.17 -5.24
N ALA A 120 -10.61 1.28 -4.27
CA ALA A 120 -11.05 1.50 -2.90
C ALA A 120 -10.41 2.73 -2.24
N ALA A 121 -9.11 2.97 -2.47
CA ALA A 121 -8.43 4.15 -1.96
C ALA A 121 -8.93 5.43 -2.63
N THR A 122 -9.17 5.39 -3.95
CA THR A 122 -9.72 6.53 -4.68
C THR A 122 -11.11 6.89 -4.16
N ASP A 123 -11.97 5.91 -3.96
CA ASP A 123 -13.31 6.11 -3.41
C ASP A 123 -13.26 6.61 -1.95
N ALA A 124 -12.41 6.01 -1.10
CA ALA A 124 -12.27 6.37 0.31
C ALA A 124 -11.87 7.83 0.51
N TYR A 125 -10.99 8.36 -0.34
CA TYR A 125 -10.49 9.73 -0.22
C TYR A 125 -11.20 10.74 -1.14
N ALA A 126 -12.20 10.33 -1.92
CA ALA A 126 -12.90 11.21 -2.87
C ALA A 126 -13.65 12.38 -2.20
N SER A 127 -14.06 12.21 -0.94
CA SER A 127 -14.76 13.26 -0.18
C SER A 127 -13.83 14.25 0.53
N PHE A 128 -12.52 14.11 0.40
CA PHE A 128 -11.57 15.05 1.00
C PHE A 128 -11.53 16.34 0.19
N THR A 129 -11.53 17.47 0.89
CA THR A 129 -11.59 18.80 0.26
C THR A 129 -10.23 19.31 -0.21
N HIS A 130 -9.13 18.70 0.22
CA HIS A 130 -7.78 19.06 -0.17
C HIS A 130 -7.21 18.03 -1.17
N PRO A 131 -6.63 18.45 -2.31
CA PRO A 131 -6.15 17.53 -3.35
C PRO A 131 -5.02 16.60 -2.88
N GLU A 132 -4.22 17.03 -1.90
CA GLU A 132 -3.17 16.19 -1.29
C GLU A 132 -3.68 15.28 -0.16
N VAL A 133 -4.99 15.31 0.16
CA VAL A 133 -5.68 14.59 1.25
C VAL A 133 -5.20 14.99 2.65
N ALA A 134 -3.90 14.85 2.93
CA ALA A 134 -3.24 15.25 4.17
C ALA A 134 -1.94 16.03 3.87
N PRO A 135 -2.03 17.34 3.55
CA PRO A 135 -0.87 18.15 3.20
C PRO A 135 0.05 18.39 4.41
N VAL A 136 1.35 18.55 4.13
CA VAL A 136 2.35 18.98 5.12
C VAL A 136 2.63 20.45 4.93
N VAL A 137 2.17 21.28 5.86
CA VAL A 137 2.23 22.74 5.78
C VAL A 137 3.32 23.30 6.69
N PRO A 138 4.22 24.18 6.20
CA PRO A 138 5.21 24.84 7.05
C PRO A 138 4.54 25.87 7.97
N ILE A 139 4.98 25.93 9.23
CA ILE A 139 4.50 26.90 10.23
C ILE A 139 5.62 27.80 10.79
N GLY A 140 6.78 27.83 10.12
CA GLY A 140 7.96 28.63 10.51
C GLY A 140 9.00 27.83 11.29
N ASP A 141 10.23 28.36 11.42
CA ASP A 141 11.33 27.77 12.19
C ASP A 141 11.62 26.28 11.92
N ASN A 142 11.56 25.84 10.66
CA ASN A 142 11.71 24.42 10.31
C ASN A 142 10.68 23.50 11.01
N LYS A 143 9.49 24.02 11.33
CA LYS A 143 8.35 23.28 11.88
C LYS A 143 7.29 23.11 10.80
N PHE A 144 6.63 21.95 10.83
CA PHE A 144 5.62 21.55 9.87
C PHE A 144 4.44 20.93 10.59
N VAL A 145 3.26 21.05 10.00
CA VAL A 145 2.03 20.41 10.46
C VAL A 145 1.53 19.50 9.35
N LEU A 146 1.23 18.24 9.69
CA LEU A 146 0.46 17.36 8.83
C LEU A 146 -1.02 17.61 9.09
N GLU A 147 -1.71 18.25 8.16
CA GLU A 147 -3.11 18.56 8.28
C GLU A 147 -3.95 17.32 7.96
N THR A 148 -4.60 16.74 8.97
CA THR A 148 -5.38 15.48 8.84
C THR A 148 -6.89 15.70 8.98
N PHE A 149 -7.36 16.92 8.69
CA PHE A 149 -8.73 17.36 8.96
C PHE A 149 -9.49 17.81 7.70
N HIS A 150 -9.00 17.46 6.51
CA HIS A 150 -9.65 17.81 5.24
C HIS A 150 -10.73 16.81 4.80
N GLY A 151 -11.06 15.84 5.65
CA GLY A 151 -12.13 14.87 5.43
C GLY A 151 -13.52 15.38 5.85
N PRO A 152 -14.57 14.59 5.59
CA PRO A 152 -15.97 14.99 5.77
C PRO A 152 -16.37 15.28 7.23
N THR A 153 -15.64 14.75 8.23
CA THR A 153 -15.89 15.01 9.64
C THR A 153 -14.91 16.02 10.25
N ALA A 154 -14.02 16.58 9.43
CA ALA A 154 -12.94 17.46 9.84
C ALA A 154 -12.06 16.85 10.94
N SER A 155 -11.81 15.53 10.87
CA SER A 155 -11.02 14.82 11.88
C SER A 155 -10.11 13.78 11.26
N PHE A 156 -8.99 13.49 11.94
CA PHE A 156 -8.02 12.48 11.50
C PHE A 156 -8.62 11.08 11.34
N LYS A 157 -9.79 10.81 11.95
CA LYS A 157 -10.47 9.52 11.83
C LYS A 157 -11.01 9.26 10.43
N ASP A 158 -11.15 10.30 9.61
CA ASP A 158 -11.55 10.16 8.20
C ASP A 158 -10.48 9.45 7.35
N LEU A 159 -9.24 9.33 7.84
CA LEU A 159 -8.14 8.62 7.18
C LEU A 159 -8.13 7.11 7.45
N SER A 160 -8.91 6.63 8.43
CA SER A 160 -8.84 5.27 8.97
C SER A 160 -9.71 4.26 8.23
#